data_AF-A0A2X3C803-F1
#
_entry.id   AF-A0A2X3C803-F1
#
_cell.length_a   1.000
_cell.length_b   1.000
_cell.length_c   1.000
_cell.angle_alpha   90.00
_cell.angle_beta   90.00
_cell.angle_gamma   90.00
#
_symmetry.space_group_name_H-M   'P 1'
#
loop_
_entity.id
_entity.type
_entity.pdbx_description
1 polymer ?
#
loop_
_entity_poly.entity_id
_entity_poly.type
_entity_poly.pdbx_seq_one_letter_code
_entity_poly.pdbx_strand_id
1 'polypeptide(L)'
;MVHDKTDYNINEPSSSGKTLTIEFVNQRHYRAQQCFMSVQLVDNADSSTMLDKRYFVTNDNQLTIQNDLMNSLSDALAQPWPARMQAMLRQYQPSQSVALTYFYQSHQLLMKGDVDSLSKASSLLDDVIKRAPDFIYAYAEKTLVDVLRHSQQPLDDKQLAALYSEVERVGAMPGIKDMAIYYQIKAVDSLGKGKVDEANTAINSAIDFRDVMAKLCAV
;
A
#
# COMPACT_ATOMS: atom_id res chain seq x y z
N MET A 1 -9.50 -1.97 17.47
CA MET A 1 -9.65 -3.35 16.97
C MET A 1 -8.90 -3.41 15.65
N VAL A 2 -8.02 -4.40 15.46
CA VAL A 2 -7.26 -4.50 14.20
C VAL A 2 -8.18 -5.12 13.14
N HIS A 3 -8.46 -4.37 12.07
CA HIS A 3 -9.35 -4.80 10.99
C HIS A 3 -8.61 -5.62 9.91
N ASP A 4 -7.32 -5.38 9.71
CA ASP A 4 -6.45 -6.19 8.84
C ASP A 4 -5.65 -7.20 9.67
N LYS A 5 -5.95 -8.48 9.51
CA LYS A 5 -5.31 -9.57 10.25
C LYS A 5 -4.33 -10.39 9.40
N THR A 6 -3.89 -9.89 8.25
CA THR A 6 -3.02 -10.65 7.32
C THR A 6 -1.65 -11.01 7.91
N ASP A 7 -1.12 -10.18 8.82
CA ASP A 7 0.12 -10.44 9.58
C ASP A 7 -0.17 -10.70 11.08
N TYR A 8 -1.41 -11.10 11.41
CA TYR A 8 -1.83 -11.37 12.79
C TYR A 8 -2.08 -12.86 13.01
N ASN A 9 -1.12 -13.53 13.67
CA ASN A 9 -1.12 -14.98 13.84
C ASN A 9 -1.95 -15.50 15.04
N ILE A 10 -2.75 -14.64 15.68
CA ILE A 10 -3.56 -15.00 16.85
C ILE A 10 -5.03 -14.99 16.47
N ASN A 11 -5.73 -16.08 16.79
CA ASN A 11 -7.17 -16.14 16.64
C ASN A 11 -7.84 -15.73 17.96
N GLU A 12 -8.50 -14.57 17.95
CA GLU A 12 -9.18 -14.00 19.12
C GLU A 12 -10.64 -13.71 18.78
N PRO A 13 -11.57 -13.86 19.74
CA PRO A 13 -12.96 -13.45 19.56
C PRO A 13 -13.05 -12.01 19.07
N SER A 14 -13.87 -11.78 18.06
CA SER A 14 -14.03 -10.47 17.42
C SER A 14 -15.49 -10.23 17.11
N SER A 15 -15.91 -8.97 17.19
CA SER A 15 -17.24 -8.51 16.82
C SER A 15 -17.36 -8.19 15.32
N SER A 16 -16.42 -8.64 14.49
CA SER A 16 -16.48 -8.40 13.04
C SER A 16 -17.71 -9.07 12.45
N GLY A 17 -18.58 -8.29 11.79
CA GLY A 17 -19.79 -8.81 11.15
C GLY A 17 -19.53 -9.56 9.84
N LYS A 18 -18.38 -9.33 9.19
CA LYS A 18 -17.98 -9.99 7.95
C LYS A 18 -16.50 -10.35 8.01
N THR A 19 -16.11 -11.40 7.28
CA THR A 19 -14.72 -11.85 7.17
C THR A 19 -14.34 -11.98 5.70
N LEU A 20 -13.31 -11.24 5.27
CA LEU A 20 -12.68 -11.43 3.96
C LEU A 20 -11.43 -12.31 4.14
N THR A 21 -11.44 -13.50 3.56
CA THR A 21 -10.36 -14.48 3.63
C THR A 21 -9.65 -14.57 2.28
N ILE A 22 -8.32 -14.53 2.29
CA ILE A 22 -7.47 -14.75 1.10
C ILE A 22 -6.61 -15.99 1.37
N GLU A 23 -6.71 -17.00 0.52
CA GLU A 23 -5.99 -18.27 0.68
C GLU A 23 -5.32 -18.71 -0.61
N PHE A 24 -4.20 -19.42 -0.52
CA PHE A 24 -3.57 -20.07 -1.66
C PHE A 24 -3.93 -21.56 -1.69
N VAL A 25 -4.66 -21.98 -2.72
CA VAL A 25 -5.20 -23.33 -2.85
C VAL A 25 -4.50 -24.09 -3.97
N ASN A 26 -4.07 -25.32 -3.68
CA ASN A 26 -3.43 -26.21 -4.65
C ASN A 26 -4.41 -27.31 -5.10
N GLN A 27 -4.63 -27.46 -6.41
CA GLN A 27 -5.51 -28.50 -6.97
C GLN A 27 -4.88 -29.90 -6.97
N ARG A 28 -3.56 -30.00 -6.72
CA ARG A 28 -2.79 -31.25 -6.62
C ARG A 28 -2.87 -32.13 -7.87
N HIS A 29 -3.04 -31.55 -9.06
CA HIS A 29 -3.06 -32.31 -10.32
C HIS A 29 -1.68 -32.87 -10.68
N TYR A 30 -0.59 -32.19 -10.30
CA TYR A 30 0.79 -32.65 -10.47
C TYR A 30 1.74 -31.99 -9.44
N ARG A 31 2.96 -32.52 -9.29
CA ARG A 31 3.98 -31.98 -8.36
C ARG A 31 4.41 -30.57 -8.77
N ALA A 32 4.59 -29.67 -7.78
CA ALA A 32 5.00 -28.28 -7.97
C ALA A 32 4.03 -27.41 -8.80
N GLN A 33 2.74 -27.75 -8.85
CA GLN A 33 1.71 -26.89 -9.42
C GLN A 33 1.59 -25.58 -8.62
N GLN A 34 1.56 -24.44 -9.30
CA GLN A 34 1.30 -23.14 -8.70
C GLN A 34 -0.11 -23.12 -8.08
N CYS A 35 -0.24 -22.61 -6.86
CA CYS A 35 -1.55 -22.40 -6.24
C CYS A 35 -2.33 -21.30 -6.98
N PHE A 36 -3.65 -21.40 -6.99
CA PHE A 36 -4.50 -20.25 -7.30
C PHE A 36 -4.84 -19.50 -5.99
N MET A 37 -5.16 -18.22 -6.11
CA MET A 37 -5.60 -17.40 -4.99
C MET A 37 -7.14 -17.48 -4.88
N SER A 38 -7.62 -17.97 -3.75
CA SER A 38 -9.04 -17.97 -3.37
C SER A 38 -9.32 -16.73 -2.53
N VAL A 39 -10.41 -16.02 -2.83
CA VAL A 39 -10.86 -14.86 -2.05
C VAL A 39 -12.32 -15.06 -1.70
N GLN A 40 -12.64 -15.08 -0.41
CA GLN A 40 -14.00 -15.33 0.09
C GLN A 40 -14.43 -14.26 1.08
N LEU A 41 -15.64 -13.72 0.90
CA LEU A 41 -16.30 -12.85 1.87
C LEU A 41 -17.47 -13.62 2.50
N VAL A 42 -17.48 -13.72 3.82
CA VAL A 42 -18.53 -14.39 4.60
C VAL A 42 -19.20 -13.40 5.53
N ASP A 43 -20.53 -13.44 5.62
CA ASP A 43 -21.28 -12.76 6.67
C ASP A 43 -21.30 -13.64 7.93
N ASN A 44 -20.74 -13.13 9.04
CA ASN A 44 -20.60 -13.89 10.27
C ASN A 44 -21.91 -14.01 11.04
N ALA A 45 -22.96 -13.25 10.69
CA ALA A 45 -24.25 -13.34 11.35
C ALA A 45 -25.04 -14.60 10.95
N ASP A 46 -24.94 -15.01 9.68
CA ASP A 46 -25.67 -16.15 9.12
C ASP A 46 -24.77 -17.19 8.42
N SER A 47 -23.46 -16.96 8.40
CA SER A 47 -22.45 -17.79 7.73
C SER A 47 -22.64 -17.90 6.20
N SER A 48 -23.36 -16.97 5.58
CA SER A 48 -23.54 -16.94 4.12
C SER A 48 -22.28 -16.47 3.40
N THR A 49 -21.99 -17.09 2.26
CA THR A 49 -20.92 -16.64 1.37
C THR A 49 -21.44 -15.52 0.48
N MET A 50 -20.89 -14.32 0.66
CA MET A 50 -21.24 -13.12 -0.10
C MET A 50 -20.41 -12.99 -1.39
N LEU A 51 -19.17 -13.49 -1.39
CA LEU A 51 -18.26 -13.48 -2.53
C LEU A 51 -17.38 -14.73 -2.48
N ASP A 52 -17.20 -15.39 -3.62
CA ASP A 52 -16.24 -16.49 -3.81
C ASP A 52 -15.55 -16.31 -5.16
N LYS A 53 -14.26 -15.97 -5.13
CA LYS A 53 -13.45 -15.70 -6.32
C LYS A 53 -12.22 -16.58 -6.34
N ARG A 54 -11.86 -17.03 -7.54
CA ARG A 54 -10.66 -17.84 -7.80
C ARG A 54 -9.82 -17.18 -8.86
N TYR A 55 -8.61 -16.76 -8.49
CA TYR A 55 -7.69 -16.04 -9.36
C TYR A 55 -6.44 -16.87 -9.63
N PHE A 56 -6.14 -17.07 -10.91
CA PHE A 56 -4.86 -17.59 -11.36
C PHE A 56 -3.92 -16.42 -11.58
N VAL A 57 -3.03 -16.16 -10.63
CA VAL A 57 -2.10 -15.03 -10.67
C VAL A 57 -0.97 -15.33 -11.66
N THR A 58 -0.83 -14.48 -12.68
CA THR A 58 0.28 -14.46 -13.64
C THR A 58 1.07 -13.17 -13.46
N ASN A 59 2.21 -13.04 -14.13
CA ASN A 59 3.09 -11.87 -13.98
C ASN A 59 2.53 -10.56 -14.56
N ASP A 60 1.45 -10.63 -15.33
CA ASP A 60 0.88 -9.54 -16.11
C ASP A 60 -0.58 -9.18 -15.74
N ASN A 61 -1.26 -9.98 -14.90
CA ASN A 61 -2.69 -9.82 -14.63
C ASN A 61 -3.03 -9.27 -13.24
N GLN A 62 -2.05 -8.83 -12.45
CA GLN A 62 -2.26 -8.40 -11.07
C GLN A 62 -3.21 -7.19 -10.98
N LEU A 63 -3.07 -6.21 -11.88
CA LEU A 63 -3.98 -5.06 -11.96
C LEU A 63 -5.41 -5.49 -12.32
N THR A 64 -5.55 -6.42 -13.27
CA THR A 64 -6.85 -6.96 -13.67
C THR A 64 -7.54 -7.69 -12.53
N ILE A 65 -6.79 -8.53 -11.80
CA ILE A 65 -7.28 -9.24 -10.61
C ILE A 65 -7.71 -8.26 -9.52
N GLN A 66 -6.89 -7.24 -9.23
CA GLN A 66 -7.22 -6.23 -8.23
C GLN A 66 -8.49 -5.47 -8.60
N ASN A 67 -8.64 -5.06 -9.86
CA ASN A 67 -9.82 -4.35 -10.33
C ASN A 67 -11.08 -5.22 -10.30
N ASP A 68 -11.00 -6.49 -10.70
CA ASP A 68 -12.12 -7.44 -10.58
C ASP A 68 -12.53 -7.64 -9.12
N LEU A 69 -11.56 -7.82 -8.22
CA LEU A 69 -11.83 -7.97 -6.79
C LEU A 69 -12.49 -6.71 -6.21
N MET A 70 -11.98 -5.52 -6.52
CA MET A 70 -12.57 -4.26 -6.05
C MET A 70 -14.00 -4.10 -6.56
N ASN A 71 -14.27 -4.36 -7.84
CA ASN A 71 -15.63 -4.28 -8.39
C ASN A 71 -16.56 -5.31 -7.73
N SER A 72 -16.09 -6.55 -7.58
CA SER A 72 -16.87 -7.62 -6.96
C SER A 72 -17.17 -7.34 -5.48
N LEU A 73 -16.24 -6.70 -4.75
CA LEU A 73 -16.47 -6.26 -3.38
C LEU A 73 -17.51 -5.12 -3.31
N SER A 74 -17.44 -4.16 -4.23
CA SER A 74 -18.47 -3.10 -4.34
C SER A 74 -19.86 -3.71 -4.54
N ASP A 75 -19.98 -4.69 -5.43
CA ASP A 75 -21.25 -5.36 -5.70
C ASP A 75 -21.74 -6.19 -4.50
N ALA A 76 -20.86 -7.01 -3.91
CA ALA A 76 -21.21 -7.88 -2.77
C ALA A 76 -21.59 -7.07 -1.52
N LEU A 77 -20.96 -5.92 -1.31
CA LEU A 77 -21.24 -5.03 -0.19
C LEU A 77 -22.36 -4.02 -0.50
N ALA A 78 -22.90 -4.01 -1.72
CA ALA A 78 -23.83 -3.00 -2.21
C ALA A 78 -23.33 -1.56 -2.02
N GLN A 79 -22.02 -1.35 -2.17
CA GLN A 79 -21.32 -0.10 -1.87
C GLN A 79 -20.50 0.38 -3.07
N PRO A 80 -21.06 1.24 -3.94
CA PRO A 80 -20.35 1.78 -5.09
C PRO A 80 -19.15 2.62 -4.67
N TRP A 81 -17.99 2.41 -5.30
CA TRP A 81 -16.81 3.21 -5.02
C TRP A 81 -17.01 4.68 -5.41
N PRO A 82 -16.90 5.63 -4.46
CA PRO A 82 -17.05 7.04 -4.78
C PRO A 82 -15.99 7.51 -5.79
N ALA A 83 -16.33 8.52 -6.61
CA ALA A 83 -15.43 9.02 -7.66
C ALA A 83 -14.03 9.42 -7.12
N ARG A 84 -13.97 9.95 -5.90
CA ARG A 84 -12.72 10.28 -5.21
C ARG A 84 -11.87 9.04 -4.92
N MET A 85 -12.48 7.95 -4.46
CA MET A 85 -11.78 6.69 -4.20
C MET A 85 -11.26 6.08 -5.51
N GLN A 86 -12.06 6.11 -6.57
CA GLN A 86 -11.62 5.64 -7.89
C GLN A 86 -10.44 6.45 -8.43
N ALA A 87 -10.50 7.78 -8.31
CA ALA A 87 -9.40 8.66 -8.71
C ALA A 87 -8.13 8.38 -7.91
N MET A 88 -8.27 8.14 -6.60
CA MET A 88 -7.13 7.77 -5.77
C MET A 88 -6.57 6.40 -6.11
N LEU A 89 -7.38 5.34 -6.28
CA LEU A 89 -6.88 4.01 -6.63
C LEU A 89 -5.98 4.04 -7.87
N ARG A 90 -6.34 4.84 -8.87
CA ARG A 90 -5.50 5.07 -10.06
C ARG A 90 -4.14 5.70 -9.74
N GLN A 91 -4.05 6.50 -8.68
CA GLN A 91 -2.78 7.08 -8.23
C GLN A 91 -1.89 6.08 -7.47
N TYR A 92 -2.44 4.99 -6.93
CA TYR A 92 -1.70 3.90 -6.25
C TYR A 92 -1.35 2.72 -7.18
N GLN A 93 -1.81 2.77 -8.44
CA GLN A 93 -1.58 1.71 -9.42
C GLN A 93 -0.61 2.20 -10.51
N PRO A 94 0.52 1.53 -10.74
CA PRO A 94 1.35 1.81 -11.91
C PRO A 94 0.63 1.35 -13.19
N SER A 95 1.02 1.93 -14.33
CA SER A 95 0.49 1.57 -15.65
C SER A 95 0.83 0.15 -16.11
N GLN A 96 1.81 -0.50 -15.47
CA GLN A 96 2.30 -1.84 -15.83
C GLN A 96 2.24 -2.80 -14.63
N SER A 97 1.62 -3.97 -14.81
CA SER A 97 1.46 -4.98 -13.74
C SER A 97 2.80 -5.51 -13.18
N VAL A 98 3.84 -5.55 -14.02
CA VAL A 98 5.19 -5.93 -13.57
C VAL A 98 5.76 -4.93 -12.56
N ALA A 99 5.52 -3.62 -12.78
CA ALA A 99 5.92 -2.60 -11.82
C ALA A 99 5.16 -2.74 -10.50
N LEU A 100 3.88 -3.15 -10.55
CA LEU A 100 3.08 -3.40 -9.34
C LEU A 100 3.66 -4.52 -8.48
N THR A 101 4.22 -5.57 -9.08
CA THR A 101 4.84 -6.67 -8.33
C THR A 101 6.06 -6.19 -7.53
N TYR A 102 6.96 -5.46 -8.17
CA TYR A 102 8.13 -4.90 -7.49
C TYR A 102 7.74 -3.86 -6.45
N PHE A 103 6.70 -3.07 -6.73
CA PHE A 103 6.15 -2.10 -5.80
C PHE A 103 5.58 -2.76 -4.54
N TYR A 104 4.81 -3.85 -4.66
CA TYR A 104 4.33 -4.58 -3.47
C TYR A 104 5.47 -5.23 -2.70
N GLN A 105 6.49 -5.74 -3.38
CA GLN A 105 7.67 -6.27 -2.72
C GLN A 105 8.43 -5.19 -1.95
N SER A 106 8.61 -3.98 -2.51
CA SER A 106 9.21 -2.86 -1.79
C SER A 106 8.35 -2.42 -0.61
N HIS A 107 7.03 -2.41 -0.76
CA HIS A 107 6.11 -2.02 0.30
C HIS A 107 6.17 -3.00 1.49
N GLN A 108 6.22 -4.31 1.24
CA GLN A 108 6.39 -5.31 2.29
C GLN A 108 7.72 -5.15 3.04
N LEU A 109 8.79 -4.81 2.32
CA LEU A 109 10.10 -4.54 2.93
C LEU A 109 10.08 -3.25 3.76
N LEU A 110 9.37 -2.21 3.30
CA LEU A 110 9.12 -1.01 4.09
C LEU A 110 8.39 -1.34 5.41
N MET A 111 7.39 -2.23 5.39
CA MET A 111 6.67 -2.64 6.59
C MET A 111 7.54 -3.40 7.60
N LYS A 112 8.57 -4.12 7.16
CA LYS A 112 9.56 -4.74 8.07
C LYS A 112 10.40 -3.70 8.81
N GLY A 113 10.76 -2.62 8.11
CA GLY A 113 11.37 -1.43 8.69
C GLY A 113 12.83 -1.59 9.16
N ASP A 114 13.46 -2.76 9.05
CA ASP A 114 14.89 -2.92 9.34
C ASP A 114 15.78 -2.35 8.22
N VAL A 115 17.04 -2.05 8.56
CA VAL A 115 18.01 -1.40 7.66
C VAL A 115 18.16 -2.13 6.32
N ASP A 116 18.26 -3.46 6.34
CA ASP A 116 18.48 -4.26 5.13
C ASP A 116 17.22 -4.26 4.26
N SER A 117 16.05 -4.41 4.88
CA SER A 117 14.76 -4.34 4.21
C SER A 117 14.53 -2.96 3.58
N LEU A 118 14.79 -1.87 4.31
CA LEU A 118 14.64 -0.52 3.76
C LEU A 118 15.61 -0.24 2.60
N SER A 119 16.86 -0.71 2.69
CA SER A 119 17.84 -0.56 1.61
C SER A 119 17.43 -1.34 0.35
N LYS A 120 16.89 -2.54 0.53
CA LYS A 120 16.31 -3.36 -0.54
C LYS A 120 15.06 -2.69 -1.13
N ALA A 121 14.18 -2.13 -0.29
CA ALA A 121 12.98 -1.43 -0.71
C ALA A 121 13.31 -0.22 -1.59
N SER A 122 14.27 0.61 -1.16
CA SER A 122 14.74 1.78 -1.94
C SER A 122 15.26 1.36 -3.32
N SER A 123 16.06 0.29 -3.38
CA SER A 123 16.60 -0.24 -4.64
C SER A 123 15.52 -0.80 -5.57
N LEU A 124 14.50 -1.47 -5.03
CA LEU A 124 13.37 -1.95 -5.82
C LEU A 124 12.51 -0.80 -6.35
N LEU A 125 12.32 0.26 -5.55
CA LEU A 125 11.58 1.45 -5.98
C LEU A 125 12.29 2.20 -7.10
N ASP A 126 13.63 2.20 -7.15
CA ASP A 126 14.37 2.68 -8.33
C ASP A 126 13.98 1.93 -9.60
N ASP A 127 13.83 0.61 -9.52
CA ASP A 127 13.44 -0.21 -10.67
C ASP A 127 11.96 -0.04 -11.04
N VAL A 128 11.08 0.19 -10.05
CA VAL A 128 9.68 0.58 -10.29
C VAL A 128 9.62 1.91 -11.04
N ILE A 129 10.35 2.92 -10.57
CA ILE A 129 10.42 4.27 -11.16
C ILE A 129 10.92 4.20 -12.61
N LYS A 130 11.96 3.40 -12.89
CA LYS A 130 12.46 3.23 -14.26
C LYS A 130 11.42 2.61 -15.20
N ARG A 131 10.57 1.71 -14.70
CA ARG A 131 9.54 0.99 -15.48
C ARG A 131 8.26 1.80 -15.65
N ALA A 132 7.87 2.54 -14.62
CA ALA A 132 6.65 3.35 -14.55
C ALA A 132 7.00 4.78 -14.09
N PRO A 133 7.64 5.60 -14.93
CA PRO A 133 8.07 6.96 -14.56
C PRO A 133 6.90 7.94 -14.33
N ASP A 134 5.71 7.59 -14.79
CA ASP A 134 4.45 8.28 -14.52
C ASP A 134 3.86 7.95 -13.14
N PHE A 135 4.35 6.91 -12.48
CA PHE A 135 3.86 6.47 -11.18
C PHE A 135 4.44 7.30 -10.03
N ILE A 136 3.89 8.51 -9.86
CA ILE A 136 4.30 9.50 -8.84
C ILE A 136 4.40 8.90 -7.44
N TYR A 137 3.52 7.95 -7.10
CA TYR A 137 3.52 7.32 -5.78
C TYR A 137 4.81 6.53 -5.48
N ALA A 138 5.43 5.90 -6.49
CA ALA A 138 6.70 5.20 -6.28
C ALA A 138 7.84 6.16 -5.91
N TYR A 139 7.86 7.37 -6.47
CA TYR A 139 8.80 8.40 -6.06
C TYR A 139 8.57 8.82 -4.60
N ALA A 140 7.31 9.04 -4.22
CA ALA A 140 6.98 9.40 -2.85
C ALA A 140 7.34 8.30 -1.85
N GLU A 141 7.05 7.04 -2.17
CA GLU A 141 7.40 5.91 -1.30
C GLU A 141 8.91 5.72 -1.20
N LYS A 142 9.65 5.93 -2.29
CA LYS A 142 11.12 5.90 -2.25
C LYS A 142 11.66 7.00 -1.34
N THR A 143 11.14 8.22 -1.46
CA THR A 143 11.54 9.33 -0.60
C THR A 143 11.23 9.04 0.87
N LEU A 144 10.05 8.49 1.17
CA LEU A 144 9.71 8.08 2.54
C LEU A 144 10.69 7.02 3.07
N VAL A 145 10.98 6.00 2.27
CA VAL A 145 11.96 4.95 2.60
C VAL A 145 13.34 5.57 2.86
N ASP A 146 13.80 6.49 2.02
CA ASP A 146 15.14 7.07 2.16
C ASP A 146 15.25 8.02 3.35
N VAL A 147 14.18 8.76 3.69
CA VAL A 147 14.12 9.55 4.93
C VAL A 147 14.14 8.63 6.16
N LEU A 148 13.44 7.49 6.13
CA LEU A 148 13.51 6.49 7.20
C LEU A 148 14.89 5.82 7.30
N ARG A 149 15.54 5.55 6.16
CA ARG A 149 16.91 5.01 6.15
C ARG A 149 17.88 6.00 6.78
N HIS A 150 17.74 7.28 6.46
CA HIS A 150 18.57 8.34 7.05
C HIS A 150 18.44 8.40 8.57
N SER A 151 17.24 8.21 9.11
CA SER A 151 17.03 8.22 10.57
C SER A 151 17.66 7.02 11.28
N GLN A 152 17.82 5.89 10.59
CA GLN A 152 18.47 4.69 11.12
C GLN A 152 19.99 4.70 10.93
N GLN A 153 20.43 5.20 9.77
CA GLN A 153 21.83 5.31 9.37
C GLN A 153 22.05 6.69 8.75
N PRO A 154 22.67 7.61 9.52
CA PRO A 154 22.94 8.96 9.03
C PRO A 154 23.68 8.94 7.69
N LEU A 155 23.18 9.74 6.76
CA LEU A 155 23.75 9.92 5.44
C LEU A 155 24.87 10.96 5.54
N ASP A 156 25.85 10.89 4.63
CA ASP A 156 26.84 11.96 4.51
C ASP A 156 26.19 13.25 3.97
N ASP A 157 26.88 14.39 4.12
CA ASP A 157 26.33 15.70 3.74
C ASP A 157 25.88 15.78 2.27
N LYS A 158 26.59 15.08 1.38
CA LYS A 158 26.26 15.07 -0.06
C LYS A 158 25.01 14.24 -0.33
N GLN A 159 24.91 13.08 0.30
CA GLN A 159 23.75 12.20 0.23
C GLN A 159 22.51 12.86 0.87
N LEU A 160 22.69 13.55 1.99
CA LEU A 160 21.62 14.26 2.69
C LEU A 160 21.10 15.44 1.86
N ALA A 161 21.99 16.21 1.22
CA ALA A 161 21.59 17.28 0.30
C ALA A 161 20.79 16.72 -0.90
N ALA A 162 21.19 15.57 -1.44
CA ALA A 162 20.45 14.90 -2.51
C ALA A 162 19.06 14.43 -2.05
N LEU A 163 18.96 13.86 -0.84
CA LEU A 163 17.69 13.46 -0.24
C LEU A 163 16.75 14.65 -0.07
N TYR A 164 17.22 15.78 0.46
CA TYR A 164 16.37 16.97 0.61
C TYR A 164 15.96 17.58 -0.72
N SER A 165 16.83 17.58 -1.73
CA SER A 165 16.44 17.95 -3.09
C SER A 165 15.33 17.06 -3.64
N GLU A 166 15.36 15.76 -3.31
CA GLU A 166 14.35 14.80 -3.73
C GLU A 166 13.02 14.98 -2.98
N VAL A 167 13.05 15.30 -1.68
CA VAL A 167 11.86 15.68 -0.89
C VAL A 167 11.15 16.89 -1.52
N GLU A 168 11.91 17.93 -1.88
CA GLU A 168 11.36 19.12 -2.56
C GLU A 168 10.79 18.78 -3.94
N ARG A 169 11.51 17.96 -4.72
CA ARG A 169 11.07 17.53 -6.05
C ARG A 169 9.76 16.76 -5.98
N VAL A 170 9.64 15.79 -5.07
CA VAL A 170 8.39 15.05 -4.85
C VAL A 170 7.28 15.98 -4.39
N GLY A 171 7.57 16.94 -3.49
CA GLY A 171 6.60 17.91 -3.02
C GLY A 171 6.05 18.87 -4.08
N ALA A 172 6.73 18.99 -5.21
CA ALA A 172 6.31 19.77 -6.37
C ALA A 172 5.54 18.94 -7.42
N MET A 173 5.44 17.62 -7.27
CA MET A 173 4.74 16.77 -8.25
C MET A 173 3.21 17.02 -8.24
N PRO A 174 2.54 17.03 -9.41
CA PRO A 174 1.10 17.21 -9.48
C PRO A 174 0.33 16.15 -8.70
N GLY A 175 -0.68 16.56 -7.92
CA GLY A 175 -1.56 15.66 -7.15
C GLY A 175 -0.95 15.05 -5.89
N ILE A 176 0.36 15.23 -5.63
CA ILE A 176 1.02 14.64 -4.45
C ILE A 176 0.46 15.17 -3.12
N LYS A 177 0.02 16.43 -3.10
CA LYS A 177 -0.55 17.09 -1.93
C LYS A 177 -1.93 16.56 -1.55
N ASP A 178 -2.58 15.81 -2.46
CA ASP A 178 -3.84 15.13 -2.19
C ASP A 178 -3.63 13.70 -1.65
N MET A 179 -2.37 13.30 -1.43
CA MET A 179 -2.00 11.97 -0.95
C MET A 179 -1.45 12.01 0.48
N ALA A 180 -1.82 11.03 1.29
CA ALA A 180 -1.32 10.91 2.66
C ALA A 180 0.22 10.80 2.74
N ILE A 181 0.84 10.12 1.76
CA ILE A 181 2.29 9.86 1.75
C ILE A 181 3.14 11.14 1.74
N TYR A 182 2.65 12.22 1.11
CA TYR A 182 3.30 13.51 1.13
C TYR A 182 3.50 14.03 2.56
N TYR A 183 2.44 13.92 3.36
CA TYR A 183 2.44 14.37 4.74
C TYR A 183 3.22 13.41 5.65
N GLN A 184 3.29 12.12 5.30
CA GLN A 184 4.15 11.16 5.99
C GLN A 184 5.63 11.49 5.79
N ILE A 185 6.06 11.80 4.55
CA ILE A 185 7.44 12.23 4.27
C ILE A 185 7.78 13.47 5.11
N LYS A 186 6.91 14.48 5.09
CA LYS A 186 7.08 15.70 5.90
C LYS A 186 7.18 15.41 7.39
N ALA A 187 6.32 14.55 7.91
CA ALA A 187 6.34 14.20 9.32
C ALA A 187 7.68 13.59 9.73
N VAL A 188 8.18 12.60 8.98
CA VAL A 188 9.46 11.93 9.29
C VAL A 188 10.64 12.87 9.11
N ASP A 189 10.64 13.70 8.06
CA ASP A 189 11.68 14.70 7.82
C ASP A 189 11.73 15.76 8.94
N SER A 190 10.58 16.29 9.36
CA SER A 190 10.48 17.23 10.48
C SER A 190 10.93 16.59 11.80
N LEU A 191 10.61 15.31 12.04
CA LEU A 191 11.13 14.57 13.20
C LEU A 191 12.66 14.47 13.18
N GLY A 192 13.25 14.12 12.02
CA GLY A 192 14.71 14.07 11.85
C GLY A 192 15.40 15.40 12.11
N LYS A 193 14.69 16.52 11.89
CA LYS A 193 15.17 17.89 12.15
C LYS A 193 14.85 18.40 13.57
N GLY A 194 14.25 17.58 14.43
CA GLY A 194 13.85 17.97 15.79
C GLY A 194 12.65 18.91 15.86
N LYS A 195 11.89 19.05 14.76
CA LYS A 195 10.75 19.97 14.64
C LYS A 195 9.43 19.28 14.97
N VAL A 196 9.22 19.03 16.25
CA VAL A 196 8.11 18.18 16.74
C VAL A 196 6.73 18.75 16.38
N ASP A 197 6.52 20.06 16.49
CA ASP A 197 5.22 20.67 16.18
C ASP A 197 4.86 20.53 14.69
N GLU A 198 5.82 20.80 13.80
CA GLU A 198 5.65 20.61 12.35
C GLU A 198 5.35 19.15 12.01
N ALA A 199 6.07 18.21 12.65
CA ALA A 199 5.84 16.78 12.48
C ALA A 199 4.44 16.37 12.93
N ASN A 200 3.98 16.89 14.07
CA ASN A 200 2.66 16.62 14.61
C ASN A 200 1.55 17.16 13.69
N THR A 201 1.69 18.37 13.15
CA THR A 201 0.74 18.90 12.15
C THR A 201 0.71 18.05 10.89
N ALA A 202 1.88 17.63 10.40
CA ALA A 202 1.98 16.81 9.19
C ALA A 202 1.34 15.43 9.38
N ILE A 203 1.64 14.73 10.47
CA ILE A 203 1.07 13.38 10.68
C ILE A 203 -0.45 13.41 10.86
N ASN A 204 -1.00 14.42 11.54
CA ASN A 204 -2.45 14.58 11.67
C ASN A 204 -3.10 14.84 10.30
N SER A 205 -2.47 15.64 9.45
CA SER A 205 -2.93 15.82 8.05
C SER A 205 -2.92 14.48 7.28
N ALA A 206 -1.86 13.67 7.45
CA ALA A 206 -1.78 12.36 6.81
C ALA A 206 -2.90 11.41 7.27
N ILE A 207 -3.23 11.44 8.57
CA ILE A 207 -4.31 10.66 9.16
C ILE A 207 -5.66 11.09 8.58
N ASP A 208 -5.93 12.40 8.49
CA ASP A 208 -7.17 12.91 7.91
C ASP A 208 -7.37 12.41 6.47
N PHE A 209 -6.31 12.40 5.65
CA PHE A 209 -6.37 11.84 4.29
C PHE A 209 -6.66 10.33 4.28
N ARG A 210 -6.11 9.56 5.22
CA ARG A 210 -6.38 8.12 5.36
C ARG A 210 -7.80 7.85 5.87
N ASP A 211 -8.27 8.62 6.84
CA ASP A 211 -9.60 8.50 7.45
C ASP A 211 -10.70 8.85 6.45
N VAL A 212 -10.47 9.83 5.58
CA VAL A 212 -11.38 10.07 4.46
C VAL A 212 -11.53 8.82 3.60
N MET A 213 -10.47 8.04 3.37
CA MET A 213 -10.59 6.78 2.62
C MET A 213 -11.33 5.71 3.39
N ALA A 214 -11.02 5.54 4.68
CA ALA A 214 -11.75 4.58 5.51
C ALA A 214 -13.25 4.91 5.54
N LYS A 215 -13.62 6.20 5.65
CA LYS A 215 -15.01 6.67 5.65
C LYS A 215 -15.70 6.50 4.30
N LEU A 216 -14.99 6.66 3.18
CA LEU A 216 -15.55 6.42 1.84
C LEU A 216 -15.90 4.94 1.62
N CYS A 217 -15.29 4.02 2.38
CA CYS A 217 -15.60 2.58 2.38
C CYS A 217 -16.66 2.16 3.41
N ALA A 218 -17.07 3.04 4.34
CA ALA A 218 -17.87 2.71 5.51
C ALA A 218 -19.31 3.25 5.49
N VAL A 219 -19.86 3.50 4.29
CA VAL A 219 -21.29 3.83 4.11
C VAL A 219 -22.03 2.58 3.70
#